data_AF-A0AAD9BC44-F1
#
_entry.id   AF-A0AAD9BC44-F1
#
_cell.length_a   1.000
_cell.length_b   1.000
_cell.length_c   1.000
_cell.angle_alpha   90.00
_cell.angle_beta   90.00
_cell.angle_gamma   90.00
#
_symmetry.space_group_name_H-M   'P 1'
#
loop_
_entity.id
_entity.type
_entity.pdbx_description
1 polymer ?
#
loop_
_entity_poly.entity_id
_entity_poly.type
_entity_poly.pdbx_seq_one_letter_code
_entity_poly.pdbx_strand_id
1 'polypeptide(L)'
;MRSEERFGEIFKCASEKAESLDIEVPTEVPGQRKREVPMRLQHGPTVSQVGAQFESVEAYFRRTVYYSFLDSMTEELKRRFKGNKPGSGSPTDKIIQSFHPLTVHAKWVSNPDAEAKEAVHILCDFYGEDEDQLQAELKVFHSSFPSENLKEIFAILRENRGQLIFPAFVKMIQIYATLPVTTASVERTFSKLKIIKNQLRSLCGQKRLSDLLPIAIETDIQIKHSEVIRIFKDMAPRRMLL
;
A
#
# COMPACT_ATOMS: atom_id res chain seq x y z
N MET A 1 -14.55 5.70 7.03
CA MET A 1 -13.52 4.67 7.32
C MET A 1 -13.90 3.73 8.45
N ARG A 2 -14.55 4.19 9.54
CA ARG A 2 -15.19 3.29 10.51
C ARG A 2 -16.62 2.99 10.05
N SER A 3 -16.79 1.96 9.23
CA SER A 3 -18.11 1.42 8.86
C SER A 3 -18.32 0.13 9.63
N GLU A 4 -19.45 0.06 10.35
CA GLU A 4 -19.83 -1.13 11.10
C GLU A 4 -20.28 -2.26 10.17
N GLU A 5 -20.88 -1.92 9.02
CA GLU A 5 -21.31 -2.87 7.99
C GLU A 5 -20.12 -3.66 7.42
N ARG A 6 -19.03 -2.96 7.07
CA ARG A 6 -17.81 -3.62 6.56
C ARG A 6 -17.12 -4.50 7.61
N PHE A 7 -17.24 -4.14 8.89
CA PHE A 7 -16.73 -5.01 9.94
C PHE A 7 -17.55 -6.30 10.04
N GLY A 8 -18.88 -6.22 9.93
CA GLY A 8 -19.76 -7.40 9.89
C GLY A 8 -19.42 -8.36 8.74
N GLU A 9 -19.16 -7.84 7.55
CA GLU A 9 -18.71 -8.64 6.39
C GLU A 9 -17.38 -9.35 6.64
N ILE A 10 -16.40 -8.63 7.18
CA ILE A 10 -15.07 -9.18 7.50
C ILE A 10 -15.16 -10.22 8.62
N PHE A 11 -15.96 -9.95 9.64
CA PHE A 11 -16.15 -10.87 10.76
C PHE A 11 -16.84 -12.16 10.30
N LYS A 12 -17.86 -12.06 9.44
CA LYS A 12 -18.51 -13.23 8.84
C LYS A 12 -17.53 -14.08 8.02
N CYS A 13 -16.76 -13.45 7.13
CA CYS A 13 -15.74 -14.14 6.33
C CYS A 13 -14.63 -14.78 7.20
N ALA A 14 -14.24 -14.13 8.29
CA ALA A 14 -13.27 -14.67 9.23
C ALA A 14 -13.82 -15.90 9.98
N SER A 15 -15.09 -15.86 10.40
CA SER A 15 -15.77 -16.99 11.05
C SER A 15 -15.94 -18.17 10.10
N GLU A 16 -16.40 -17.94 8.86
CA GLU A 16 -16.50 -18.99 7.82
C GLU A 16 -15.14 -19.65 7.56
N LYS A 17 -14.06 -18.85 7.55
CA LYS A 17 -12.71 -19.36 7.35
C LYS A 17 -12.15 -20.11 8.57
N ALA A 18 -12.52 -19.70 9.78
CA ALA A 18 -12.18 -20.42 11.00
C ALA A 18 -12.87 -21.78 11.08
N GLU A 19 -14.16 -21.84 10.71
CA GLU A 19 -14.93 -23.10 10.58
C GLU A 19 -14.30 -24.04 9.55
N SER A 20 -13.84 -23.52 8.40
CA SER A 20 -13.16 -24.33 7.38
C SER A 20 -11.78 -24.89 7.81
N LEU A 21 -11.20 -24.33 8.88
CA LEU A 21 -9.88 -24.70 9.40
C LEU A 21 -9.97 -25.46 10.75
N ASP A 22 -11.18 -25.81 11.19
CA ASP A 22 -11.45 -26.47 12.48
C ASP A 22 -10.94 -25.67 13.70
N ILE A 23 -10.97 -24.33 13.59
CA ILE A 23 -10.59 -23.42 14.67
C ILE A 23 -11.85 -22.93 15.37
N GLU A 24 -12.03 -23.29 16.65
CA GLU A 24 -13.16 -22.82 17.45
C GLU A 24 -13.15 -21.29 17.55
N VAL A 25 -14.22 -20.65 17.07
CA VAL A 25 -14.41 -19.20 17.19
C VAL A 25 -14.65 -18.88 18.67
N PRO A 26 -13.84 -18.00 19.30
CA PRO A 26 -13.98 -17.71 20.73
C PRO A 26 -15.39 -17.20 21.06
N THR A 27 -16.13 -17.91 21.90
CA THR A 27 -17.48 -17.50 22.34
C THR A 27 -17.42 -16.56 23.56
N GLU A 28 -16.27 -16.50 24.23
CA GLU A 28 -16.01 -15.62 25.37
C GLU A 28 -15.00 -14.53 25.01
N VAL A 29 -15.20 -13.32 25.57
CA VAL A 29 -14.29 -12.19 25.38
C VAL A 29 -12.93 -12.52 26.03
N PRO A 30 -11.81 -12.55 25.27
CA PRO A 30 -10.51 -12.86 25.83
C PRO A 30 -10.08 -11.81 26.87
N GLY A 31 -9.72 -12.27 28.07
CA GLY A 31 -9.01 -11.45 29.06
C GLY A 31 -9.86 -10.60 30.01
N GLN A 32 -11.17 -10.83 30.14
CA GLN A 32 -11.94 -10.20 31.23
C GLN A 32 -11.60 -10.84 32.60
N ARG A 33 -10.51 -10.40 33.23
CA ARG A 33 -10.38 -10.58 34.68
C ARG A 33 -11.32 -9.57 35.34
N LYS A 34 -12.48 -10.03 35.83
CA LYS A 34 -13.32 -9.23 36.74
C LYS A 34 -12.45 -8.79 37.92
N ARG A 35 -11.98 -7.54 37.92
CA ARG A 35 -11.41 -6.94 39.11
C ARG A 35 -12.58 -6.58 40.00
N GLU A 36 -12.82 -7.38 41.03
CA GLU A 36 -13.74 -7.00 42.10
C GLU A 36 -13.24 -5.70 42.72
N VAL A 37 -14.12 -4.69 42.73
CA VAL A 37 -13.82 -3.44 43.40
C VAL A 37 -13.73 -3.75 44.89
N PRO A 38 -12.65 -3.37 45.59
CA PRO A 38 -12.55 -3.55 47.03
C PRO A 38 -13.79 -2.94 47.70
N MET A 39 -14.42 -3.67 48.61
CA MET A 39 -15.69 -3.30 49.26
C MET A 39 -15.71 -1.87 49.82
N ARG A 40 -14.54 -1.33 50.19
CA ARG A 40 -14.32 0.02 50.72
C ARG A 40 -14.56 1.15 49.70
N LEU A 41 -14.58 0.87 48.40
CA LEU A 41 -14.74 1.86 47.32
C LEU A 41 -16.14 1.88 46.68
N GLN A 42 -17.07 1.04 47.13
CA GLN A 42 -18.41 0.94 46.52
C GLN A 42 -19.28 2.19 46.71
N HIS A 43 -18.95 3.06 47.67
CA HIS A 43 -19.79 4.22 48.06
C HIS A 43 -19.08 5.57 47.92
N GLY A 44 -17.94 5.64 47.23
CA GLY A 44 -17.21 6.88 46.98
C GLY A 44 -17.69 7.59 45.70
N PRO A 45 -17.68 8.93 45.62
CA PRO A 45 -18.06 9.67 44.40
C PRO A 45 -17.10 9.46 43.22
N THR A 46 -15.98 8.77 43.45
CA THR A 46 -15.02 8.33 42.44
C THR A 46 -15.27 6.86 42.09
N VAL A 47 -16.46 6.55 41.57
CA VAL A 47 -16.62 5.33 40.76
C VAL A 47 -15.94 5.60 39.43
N SER A 48 -14.60 5.48 39.41
CA SER A 48 -13.83 5.48 38.18
C SER A 48 -14.42 4.42 37.28
N GLN A 49 -14.82 4.85 36.08
CA GLN A 49 -15.38 4.03 35.03
C GLN A 49 -14.66 2.68 34.98
N VAL A 50 -15.38 1.62 35.36
CA VAL A 50 -14.98 0.25 35.04
C VAL A 50 -14.71 0.26 33.54
N GLY A 51 -13.45 -0.01 33.14
CA GLY A 51 -13.05 -0.03 31.75
C GLY A 51 -14.07 -0.81 30.94
N ALA A 52 -14.54 -0.22 29.84
CA ALA A 52 -15.73 -0.66 29.09
C ALA A 52 -15.85 -2.20 29.06
N GLN A 53 -16.83 -2.73 29.79
CA GLN A 53 -17.20 -4.13 29.65
C GLN A 53 -17.72 -4.31 28.22
N PHE A 54 -17.16 -5.27 27.50
CA PHE A 54 -17.62 -5.60 26.15
C PHE A 54 -18.84 -6.52 26.27
N GLU A 55 -19.97 -6.07 25.74
CA GLU A 55 -21.25 -6.81 25.78
C GLU A 55 -21.26 -8.03 24.84
N SER A 56 -20.37 -8.07 23.84
CA SER A 56 -20.24 -9.15 22.86
C SER A 56 -18.79 -9.34 22.41
N VAL A 57 -18.44 -10.57 22.04
CA VAL A 57 -17.17 -10.93 21.37
C VAL A 57 -16.97 -10.08 20.11
N GLU A 58 -18.05 -9.84 19.36
CA GLU A 58 -18.03 -9.00 18.17
C GLU A 58 -17.64 -7.55 18.52
N ALA A 59 -18.18 -6.99 19.61
CA ALA A 59 -17.83 -5.64 20.07
C ALA A 59 -16.39 -5.55 20.58
N TYR A 60 -15.87 -6.62 21.18
CA TYR A 60 -14.46 -6.73 21.57
C TYR A 60 -13.54 -6.71 20.35
N PHE A 61 -13.74 -7.59 19.38
CA PHE A 61 -12.90 -7.62 18.17
C PHE A 61 -13.04 -6.33 17.36
N ARG A 62 -14.25 -5.74 17.32
CA ARG A 62 -14.49 -4.46 16.66
C ARG A 62 -13.65 -3.33 17.24
N ARG A 63 -13.64 -3.15 18.56
CA ARG A 63 -12.91 -2.04 19.19
C ARG A 63 -11.41 -2.35 19.35
N THR A 64 -11.08 -3.55 19.80
CA THR A 64 -9.73 -3.93 20.22
C THR A 64 -8.85 -4.32 19.05
N VAL A 65 -9.41 -4.90 17.99
CA VAL A 65 -8.64 -5.37 16.83
C VAL A 65 -8.92 -4.49 15.61
N TYR A 66 -10.17 -4.35 15.19
CA TYR A 66 -10.48 -3.65 13.95
C TYR A 66 -10.22 -2.14 14.03
N TYR A 67 -10.80 -1.45 15.02
CA TYR A 67 -10.56 -0.01 15.18
C TYR A 67 -9.14 0.32 15.58
N SER A 68 -8.51 -0.45 16.47
CA SER A 68 -7.11 -0.24 16.84
C SER A 68 -6.17 -0.41 15.63
N PHE A 69 -6.43 -1.41 14.78
CA PHE A 69 -5.68 -1.64 13.56
C PHE A 69 -5.88 -0.51 12.56
N LEU A 70 -7.14 -0.10 12.30
CA LEU A 70 -7.42 1.02 11.40
C LEU A 70 -6.80 2.33 11.89
N ASP A 71 -6.87 2.59 13.20
CA ASP A 71 -6.28 3.78 13.80
C ASP A 71 -4.76 3.73 13.71
N SER A 72 -4.14 2.57 13.99
CA SER A 72 -2.70 2.36 13.84
C SER A 72 -2.26 2.54 12.39
N MET A 73 -2.97 1.96 11.42
CA MET A 73 -2.70 2.17 9.99
C MET A 73 -2.82 3.64 9.60
N THR A 74 -3.88 4.31 10.05
CA THR A 74 -4.13 5.73 9.76
C THR A 74 -3.05 6.60 10.37
N GLU A 75 -2.63 6.31 11.60
CA GLU A 75 -1.58 7.04 12.29
C GLU A 75 -0.21 6.80 11.65
N GLU A 76 0.11 5.58 11.24
CA GLU A 76 1.34 5.27 10.51
C GLU A 76 1.38 5.93 9.13
N LEU A 77 0.25 5.95 8.40
CA LEU A 77 0.13 6.69 7.14
C LEU A 77 0.34 8.19 7.38
N LYS A 78 -0.34 8.76 8.37
CA LYS A 78 -0.13 10.16 8.76
C LYS A 78 1.32 10.40 9.18
N ARG A 79 1.95 9.51 9.94
CA ARG A 79 3.34 9.64 10.39
C ARG A 79 4.31 9.63 9.22
N ARG A 80 4.12 8.76 8.24
CA ARG A 80 4.96 8.63 7.05
C ARG A 80 4.82 9.80 6.08
N PHE A 81 3.61 10.32 5.93
CA PHE A 81 3.29 11.39 4.97
C PHE A 81 3.16 12.80 5.59
N LYS A 82 3.33 12.93 6.92
CA LYS A 82 3.41 14.21 7.63
C LYS A 82 4.50 15.09 7.01
N GLY A 83 4.11 16.22 6.45
CA GLY A 83 5.06 17.22 5.97
C GLY A 83 5.69 18.02 7.11
N ASN A 84 6.74 18.78 6.80
CA ASN A 84 7.44 19.65 7.75
C ASN A 84 6.56 20.78 8.34
N LYS A 85 5.34 21.00 7.82
CA LYS A 85 4.40 22.02 8.30
C LYS A 85 3.04 21.39 8.63
N PRO A 86 2.41 21.73 9.77
CA PRO A 86 1.05 21.30 10.07
C PRO A 86 0.09 21.83 9.00
N GLY A 87 -0.69 20.95 8.37
CA GLY A 87 -1.65 21.28 7.31
C GLY A 87 -1.09 21.27 5.88
N SER A 88 0.23 21.15 5.70
CA SER A 88 0.86 20.88 4.41
C SER A 88 1.48 19.50 4.48
N GLY A 89 0.85 18.51 3.82
CA GLY A 89 1.43 17.17 3.64
C GLY A 89 2.89 17.23 3.14
N SER A 90 3.62 16.13 3.29
CA SER A 90 4.96 16.01 2.69
C SER A 90 4.91 16.29 1.19
N PRO A 91 5.99 16.76 0.54
CA PRO A 91 6.01 16.95 -0.91
C PRO A 91 5.51 15.71 -1.67
N THR A 92 5.85 14.53 -1.18
CA THR A 92 5.37 13.23 -1.66
C THR A 92 3.87 13.01 -1.45
N ASP A 93 3.32 13.41 -0.30
CA ASP A 93 1.87 13.33 -0.03
C ASP A 93 1.08 14.20 -1.01
N LYS A 94 1.56 15.41 -1.29
CA LYS A 94 0.93 16.30 -2.28
C LYS A 94 0.93 15.67 -3.68
N ILE A 95 2.07 15.12 -4.12
CA ILE A 95 2.18 14.46 -5.43
C ILE A 95 1.20 13.29 -5.53
N ILE A 96 1.13 12.43 -4.50
CA ILE A 96 0.23 11.28 -4.48
C ILE A 96 -1.24 11.73 -4.50
N GLN A 97 -1.59 12.76 -3.72
CA GLN A 97 -2.95 13.30 -3.70
C GLN A 97 -3.33 13.96 -5.02
N SER A 98 -2.38 14.58 -5.74
CA SER A 98 -2.61 15.19 -7.05
C SER A 98 -3.07 14.18 -8.10
N PHE A 99 -2.71 12.90 -8.01
CA PHE A 99 -3.22 11.89 -8.94
C PHE A 99 -4.71 11.59 -8.78
N HIS A 100 -5.29 11.83 -7.61
CA HIS A 100 -6.70 11.52 -7.36
C HIS A 100 -7.64 12.36 -8.25
N PRO A 101 -7.52 13.70 -8.33
CA PRO A 101 -8.30 14.53 -9.25
C PRO A 101 -8.23 14.10 -10.73
N LEU A 102 -7.14 13.49 -11.20
CA LEU A 102 -7.01 13.04 -12.59
C LEU A 102 -7.96 11.87 -12.92
N THR A 103 -8.36 11.10 -11.91
CA THR A 103 -9.20 9.90 -12.07
C THR A 103 -10.69 10.17 -11.89
N VAL A 104 -11.04 11.31 -11.29
CA VAL A 104 -12.43 11.65 -10.96
C VAL A 104 -13.09 12.37 -12.12
N HIS A 105 -13.95 11.65 -12.85
CA HIS A 105 -14.69 12.16 -14.00
C HIS A 105 -15.43 13.48 -13.73
N ALA A 106 -16.12 13.59 -12.59
CA ALA A 106 -16.90 14.78 -12.22
C ALA A 106 -16.08 16.08 -12.22
N LYS A 107 -14.76 16.01 -11.98
CA LYS A 107 -13.87 17.18 -11.93
C LYS A 107 -13.48 17.73 -13.31
N TRP A 108 -13.83 17.06 -14.41
CA TRP A 108 -13.37 17.36 -15.76
C TRP A 108 -14.46 17.65 -16.81
N VAL A 109 -15.73 17.30 -16.54
CA VAL A 109 -16.81 17.29 -17.55
C VAL A 109 -17.32 18.67 -17.96
N SER A 110 -17.33 19.67 -17.07
CA SER A 110 -17.89 21.00 -17.36
C SER A 110 -16.81 22.08 -17.44
N ASN A 111 -16.03 22.22 -16.36
CA ASN A 111 -14.86 23.07 -16.31
C ASN A 111 -13.88 22.40 -15.33
N PRO A 112 -12.56 22.34 -15.60
CA PRO A 112 -11.64 21.73 -14.66
C PRO A 112 -11.66 22.54 -13.37
N ASP A 113 -11.95 21.87 -12.26
CA ASP A 113 -11.90 22.48 -10.94
C ASP A 113 -10.52 23.09 -10.71
N ALA A 114 -10.46 24.18 -9.93
CA ALA A 114 -9.17 24.81 -9.58
C ALA A 114 -8.22 23.78 -8.92
N GLU A 115 -8.77 22.85 -8.14
CA GLU A 115 -8.03 21.74 -7.54
C GLU A 115 -7.46 20.76 -8.58
N ALA A 116 -8.19 20.50 -9.67
CA ALA A 116 -7.74 19.60 -10.74
C ALA A 116 -6.64 20.25 -11.59
N LYS A 117 -6.72 21.57 -11.84
CA LYS A 117 -5.66 22.31 -12.53
C LYS A 117 -4.39 22.40 -11.70
N GLU A 118 -4.52 22.73 -10.40
CA GLU A 118 -3.39 22.74 -9.47
C GLU A 118 -2.73 21.36 -9.39
N ALA A 119 -3.51 20.28 -9.36
CA ALA A 119 -3.00 18.92 -9.37
C ALA A 119 -2.19 18.60 -10.64
N VAL A 120 -2.69 19.01 -11.82
CA VAL A 120 -1.95 18.86 -13.09
C VAL A 120 -0.68 19.71 -13.07
N HIS A 121 -0.75 20.96 -12.62
CA HIS A 121 0.43 21.82 -12.51
C HIS A 121 1.53 21.20 -11.63
N ILE A 122 1.18 20.67 -10.44
CA ILE A 122 2.12 19.99 -9.54
C ILE A 122 2.76 18.77 -10.21
N LEU A 123 1.97 17.96 -10.92
CA LEU A 123 2.48 16.75 -11.58
C LEU A 123 3.37 17.09 -12.78
N CYS A 124 2.98 18.07 -13.58
CA CYS A 124 3.76 18.53 -14.73
C CYS A 124 5.07 19.18 -14.30
N ASP A 125 5.08 20.00 -13.24
CA ASP A 125 6.29 20.58 -12.67
C ASP A 125 7.25 19.49 -12.14
N PHE A 126 6.71 18.46 -11.49
CA PHE A 126 7.54 17.38 -10.93
C PHE A 126 8.07 16.40 -11.99
N TYR A 127 7.26 16.01 -12.98
CA TYR A 127 7.62 15.00 -13.98
C TYR A 127 8.14 15.60 -15.30
N GLY A 128 8.06 16.93 -15.48
CA GLY A 128 8.54 17.61 -16.69
C GLY A 128 7.65 17.38 -17.92
N GLU A 129 6.33 17.27 -17.73
CA GLU A 129 5.36 17.04 -18.79
C GLU A 129 4.59 18.32 -19.15
N ASP A 130 4.02 18.38 -20.36
CA ASP A 130 3.27 19.55 -20.84
C ASP A 130 1.89 19.65 -20.17
N GLU A 131 1.64 20.77 -19.50
CA GLU A 131 0.43 21.03 -18.74
C GLU A 131 -0.81 21.15 -19.65
N ASP A 132 -0.68 21.88 -20.76
CA ASP A 132 -1.78 22.14 -21.69
C ASP A 132 -2.21 20.87 -22.40
N GLN A 133 -1.24 20.05 -22.81
CA GLN A 133 -1.48 18.74 -23.42
C GLN A 133 -2.22 17.81 -22.45
N LEU A 134 -1.74 17.67 -21.21
CA LEU A 134 -2.36 16.79 -20.22
C LEU A 134 -3.79 17.25 -19.87
N GLN A 135 -4.02 18.56 -19.71
CA GLN A 135 -5.34 19.09 -19.44
C GLN A 135 -6.31 18.85 -20.61
N ALA A 136 -5.85 19.01 -21.86
CA ALA A 136 -6.68 18.75 -23.04
C ALA A 136 -7.05 17.27 -23.15
N GLU A 137 -6.07 16.37 -22.98
CA GLU A 137 -6.30 14.92 -22.99
C GLU A 137 -7.29 14.48 -21.91
N LEU A 138 -7.15 14.99 -20.68
CA LEU A 138 -8.05 14.67 -19.57
C LEU A 138 -9.48 15.13 -19.81
N LYS A 139 -9.67 16.34 -20.35
CA LYS A 139 -11.00 16.85 -20.73
C LYS A 139 -11.65 15.95 -21.79
N VAL A 140 -10.90 15.61 -22.85
CA VAL A 140 -11.43 14.77 -23.93
C VAL A 140 -11.75 13.37 -23.42
N PHE A 141 -10.85 12.76 -22.64
CA PHE A 141 -11.05 11.43 -22.07
C PHE A 141 -12.30 11.37 -21.20
N HIS A 142 -12.42 12.25 -20.21
CA HIS A 142 -13.57 12.26 -19.30
C HIS A 142 -14.86 12.68 -20.01
N SER A 143 -14.82 13.56 -21.02
CA SER A 143 -16.02 13.86 -21.82
C SER A 143 -16.52 12.67 -22.66
N SER A 144 -15.61 11.79 -23.07
CA SER A 144 -15.91 10.67 -23.96
C SER A 144 -16.28 9.40 -23.21
N PHE A 145 -15.74 9.23 -22.00
CA PHE A 145 -15.88 8.01 -21.22
C PHE A 145 -16.24 8.33 -19.76
N PRO A 146 -17.47 8.00 -19.33
CA PRO A 146 -17.81 8.04 -17.91
C PRO A 146 -17.13 6.85 -17.21
N SER A 147 -16.11 7.13 -16.42
CA SER A 147 -15.42 6.11 -15.61
C SER A 147 -15.54 6.43 -14.13
N GLU A 148 -15.91 5.45 -13.32
CA GLU A 148 -15.99 5.61 -11.86
C GLU A 148 -14.75 5.04 -11.17
N ASN A 149 -14.12 4.03 -11.78
CA ASN A 149 -13.05 3.28 -11.17
C ASN A 149 -11.77 3.26 -12.01
N LEU A 150 -10.61 3.25 -11.33
CA LEU A 150 -9.30 3.07 -11.97
C LEU A 150 -9.24 1.83 -12.87
N LYS A 151 -9.89 0.72 -12.48
CA LYS A 151 -9.93 -0.51 -13.28
C LYS A 151 -10.61 -0.31 -14.63
N GLU A 152 -11.69 0.46 -14.66
CA GLU A 152 -12.41 0.80 -15.91
C GLU A 152 -11.55 1.69 -16.78
N ILE A 153 -10.88 2.70 -16.20
CA ILE A 153 -9.93 3.56 -16.92
C ILE A 153 -8.86 2.71 -17.60
N PHE A 154 -8.25 1.74 -16.90
CA PHE A 154 -7.27 0.83 -17.50
C PHE A 154 -7.85 -0.03 -18.63
N ALA A 155 -9.08 -0.52 -18.49
CA ALA A 155 -9.76 -1.30 -19.52
C ALA A 155 -10.00 -0.45 -20.78
N ILE A 156 -10.55 0.75 -20.61
CA ILE A 156 -10.84 1.70 -21.70
C ILE A 156 -9.55 2.11 -22.43
N LEU A 157 -8.48 2.41 -21.69
CA LEU A 157 -7.19 2.76 -22.28
C LEU A 157 -6.58 1.59 -23.06
N ARG A 158 -6.79 0.35 -22.61
CA ARG A 158 -6.31 -0.84 -23.30
C ARG A 158 -7.09 -1.11 -24.59
N GLU A 159 -8.42 -1.02 -24.53
CA GLU A 159 -9.31 -1.30 -25.67
C GLU A 159 -9.16 -0.27 -26.79
N ASN A 160 -9.02 1.00 -26.45
CA ASN A 160 -8.95 2.10 -27.43
C ASN A 160 -7.54 2.45 -27.90
N ARG A 161 -6.53 1.62 -27.58
CA ARG A 161 -5.10 1.96 -27.78
C ARG A 161 -4.77 3.36 -27.24
N GLY A 162 -5.21 3.64 -26.02
CA GLY A 162 -5.12 4.95 -25.37
C GLY A 162 -3.72 5.54 -25.32
N GLN A 163 -2.66 4.73 -25.43
CA GLN A 163 -1.28 5.23 -25.57
C GLN A 163 -1.06 6.12 -26.79
N LEU A 164 -1.81 5.90 -27.88
CA LEU A 164 -1.69 6.70 -29.10
C LEU A 164 -2.55 7.97 -29.06
N ILE A 165 -3.68 7.91 -28.35
CA ILE A 165 -4.69 8.98 -28.33
C ILE A 165 -4.45 9.93 -27.15
N PHE A 166 -4.04 9.40 -26.00
CA PHE A 166 -3.83 10.11 -24.74
C PHE A 166 -2.46 9.79 -24.13
N PRO A 167 -1.35 10.12 -24.82
CA PRO A 167 0.00 9.76 -24.38
C PRO A 167 0.39 10.35 -23.03
N ALA A 168 0.04 11.62 -22.74
CA ALA A 168 0.39 12.26 -21.47
C ALA A 168 -0.42 11.66 -20.31
N PHE A 169 -1.72 11.43 -20.52
CA PHE A 169 -2.59 10.82 -19.51
C PHE A 169 -2.18 9.38 -19.18
N VAL A 170 -1.88 8.56 -20.20
CA VAL A 170 -1.42 7.18 -19.98
C VAL A 170 -0.10 7.15 -19.21
N LYS A 171 0.83 8.04 -19.53
CA LYS A 171 2.11 8.14 -18.81
C LYS A 171 1.88 8.48 -17.34
N MET A 172 1.01 9.44 -17.02
CA MET A 172 0.66 9.78 -15.63
C MET A 172 0.04 8.59 -14.90
N ILE A 173 -0.86 7.83 -15.55
CA ILE A 173 -1.44 6.64 -14.95
C ILE A 173 -0.41 5.53 -14.74
N GLN A 174 0.52 5.33 -15.66
CA GLN A 174 1.61 4.36 -15.50
C GLN A 174 2.52 4.72 -14.33
N ILE A 175 2.84 6.01 -14.18
CA ILE A 175 3.58 6.51 -13.03
C ILE A 175 2.79 6.20 -11.76
N TYR A 176 1.51 6.57 -11.69
CA TYR A 176 0.66 6.30 -10.54
C TYR A 176 0.60 4.81 -10.18
N ALA A 177 0.52 3.92 -11.18
CA ALA A 177 0.50 2.48 -10.99
C ALA A 177 1.83 1.88 -10.52
N THR A 178 2.95 2.56 -10.81
CA THR A 178 4.30 2.12 -10.42
C THR A 178 4.77 2.73 -9.11
N LEU A 179 4.06 3.74 -8.58
CA LEU A 179 4.35 4.29 -7.26
C LEU A 179 4.23 3.19 -6.20
N PRO A 180 5.29 2.91 -5.42
CA PRO A 180 5.24 1.91 -4.37
C PRO A 180 4.41 2.44 -3.19
N VAL A 181 3.09 2.25 -3.24
CA VAL A 181 2.18 2.59 -2.13
C VAL A 181 2.31 1.57 -0.99
N THR A 182 2.86 0.37 -1.27
CA THR A 182 2.99 -0.71 -0.28
C THR A 182 4.45 -1.07 -0.02
N THR A 183 4.75 -1.43 1.23
CA THR A 183 6.08 -1.89 1.66
C THR A 183 6.36 -3.35 1.30
N ALA A 184 5.44 -4.06 0.63
CA ALA A 184 5.54 -5.51 0.41
C ALA A 184 6.82 -5.91 -0.37
N SER A 185 7.19 -5.17 -1.42
CA SER A 185 8.44 -5.41 -2.17
C SER A 185 9.69 -5.17 -1.31
N VAL A 186 9.60 -4.20 -0.41
CA VAL A 186 10.65 -3.83 0.53
C VAL A 186 10.77 -4.91 1.63
N GLU A 187 9.65 -5.43 2.13
CA GLU A 187 9.60 -6.53 3.11
C GLU A 187 10.14 -7.84 2.55
N ARG A 188 9.82 -8.19 1.29
CA ARG A 188 10.43 -9.33 0.59
C ARG A 188 11.95 -9.17 0.53
N THR A 189 12.42 -8.00 0.11
CA THR A 189 13.85 -7.67 0.03
C THR A 189 14.52 -7.74 1.40
N PHE A 190 13.91 -7.16 2.44
CA PHE A 190 14.45 -7.20 3.81
C PHE A 190 14.45 -8.60 4.43
N SER A 191 13.46 -9.43 4.11
CA SER A 191 13.43 -10.83 4.53
C SER A 191 14.59 -11.62 3.92
N LYS A 192 14.80 -11.49 2.60
CA LYS A 192 15.95 -12.11 1.92
C LYS A 192 17.28 -11.54 2.41
N LEU A 193 17.34 -10.23 2.63
CA LEU A 193 18.50 -9.55 3.20
C LEU A 193 18.85 -10.10 4.59
N LYS A 194 17.85 -10.36 5.43
CA LYS A 194 18.03 -10.97 6.76
C LYS A 194 18.62 -12.38 6.65
N ILE A 195 18.21 -13.17 5.67
CA ILE A 195 18.75 -14.53 5.41
C ILE A 195 20.21 -14.45 4.94
N ILE A 196 20.52 -13.55 4.00
CA ILE A 196 21.89 -13.36 3.49
C ILE A 196 22.81 -12.83 4.59
N LYS A 197 22.31 -11.88 5.38
CA LYS A 197 23.01 -11.23 6.50
C LYS A 197 22.53 -11.84 7.83
N ASN A 198 22.63 -13.16 7.96
CA ASN A 198 22.34 -13.83 9.24
C ASN A 198 23.25 -13.27 10.35
N GLN A 199 22.73 -13.18 11.57
CA GLN A 199 23.41 -12.53 12.71
C GLN A 199 24.80 -13.11 13.04
N LEU A 200 25.11 -14.35 12.63
CA LEU A 200 26.40 -15.02 12.84
C LEU A 200 27.39 -14.91 11.65
N ARG A 201 27.01 -14.26 10.54
CA ARG A 201 27.82 -14.15 9.29
C ARG A 201 28.02 -12.70 8.82
N SER A 202 28.38 -11.78 9.72
CA SER A 202 28.54 -10.35 9.43
C SER A 202 29.79 -9.95 8.61
N LEU A 203 30.31 -10.82 7.72
CA LEU A 203 31.49 -10.55 6.88
C LEU A 203 31.18 -10.42 5.38
N CYS A 204 29.91 -10.45 4.97
CA CYS A 204 29.54 -10.22 3.58
C CYS A 204 29.75 -8.74 3.24
N GLY A 205 30.84 -8.42 2.54
CA GLY A 205 31.12 -7.06 2.07
C GLY A 205 30.05 -6.55 1.09
N GLN A 206 29.95 -5.23 0.95
CA GLN A 206 28.89 -4.57 0.18
C GLN A 206 28.79 -5.09 -1.27
N LYS A 207 29.93 -5.34 -1.92
CA LYS A 207 29.98 -5.87 -3.29
C LYS A 207 29.32 -7.24 -3.40
N ARG A 208 29.73 -8.19 -2.55
CA ARG A 208 29.15 -9.54 -2.52
C ARG A 208 27.66 -9.52 -2.17
N LEU A 209 27.24 -8.62 -1.28
CA LEU A 209 25.84 -8.47 -0.93
C LEU A 209 25.02 -7.95 -2.13
N SER A 210 25.51 -6.95 -2.84
CA SER A 210 24.87 -6.38 -4.02
C SER A 210 24.72 -7.41 -5.15
N ASP A 211 25.69 -8.33 -5.29
CA ASP A 211 25.64 -9.39 -6.30
C ASP A 211 24.67 -10.52 -5.90
N LEU A 212 24.58 -10.86 -4.62
CA LEU A 212 23.79 -11.99 -4.12
C LEU A 212 22.31 -11.65 -3.89
N LEU A 213 22.01 -10.39 -3.54
CA LEU A 213 20.66 -9.95 -3.21
C LEU A 213 19.66 -10.12 -4.37
N PRO A 214 19.98 -9.74 -5.63
CA PRO A 214 19.09 -9.99 -6.78
C PRO A 214 18.79 -11.48 -6.98
N ILE A 215 19.80 -12.35 -6.85
CA ILE A 215 19.65 -13.81 -6.99
C ILE A 215 18.67 -14.35 -5.93
N ALA A 216 18.71 -13.81 -4.71
CA ALA A 216 17.83 -14.24 -3.63
C ALA A 216 16.41 -13.67 -3.71
N ILE A 217 16.23 -12.52 -4.36
CA ILE A 217 14.93 -11.88 -4.59
C ILE A 217 14.22 -12.52 -5.78
N GLU A 218 14.94 -12.68 -6.89
CA GLU A 218 14.42 -13.14 -8.18
C GLU A 218 14.48 -14.67 -8.32
N THR A 219 14.01 -15.39 -7.29
CA THR A 219 13.95 -16.87 -7.33
C THR A 219 12.99 -17.40 -8.38
N ASP A 220 12.11 -16.54 -8.88
CA ASP A 220 10.99 -16.88 -9.75
C ASP A 220 11.42 -16.88 -11.23
N ILE A 221 12.61 -16.34 -11.53
CA ILE A 221 13.20 -16.31 -12.87
C ILE A 221 13.94 -17.61 -13.14
N GLN A 222 13.50 -18.38 -14.14
CA GLN A 222 14.18 -19.60 -14.54
C GLN A 222 15.50 -19.31 -15.26
N ILE A 223 16.60 -19.77 -14.67
CA ILE A 223 17.95 -19.59 -15.23
C ILE A 223 18.27 -20.74 -16.18
N LYS A 224 18.63 -20.42 -17.42
CA LYS A 224 19.12 -21.40 -18.40
C LYS A 224 20.58 -21.75 -18.09
N HIS A 225 20.77 -22.90 -17.44
CA HIS A 225 22.10 -23.40 -17.05
C HIS A 225 23.11 -23.47 -18.20
N SER A 226 22.65 -23.82 -19.41
CA SER A 226 23.50 -23.86 -20.62
C SER A 226 24.10 -22.51 -20.99
N GLU A 227 23.35 -21.43 -20.81
CA GLU A 227 23.80 -20.06 -21.08
C GLU A 227 24.79 -19.58 -20.02
N VAL A 228 24.56 -19.91 -18.75
CA VAL A 228 25.51 -19.63 -17.66
C VAL A 228 26.84 -20.32 -17.91
N ILE A 229 26.82 -21.60 -18.32
CA ILE A 229 28.04 -22.36 -18.65
C ILE A 229 28.80 -21.71 -19.81
N ARG A 230 28.09 -21.25 -20.86
CA ARG A 230 28.70 -20.54 -21.98
C ARG A 230 29.36 -19.23 -21.52
N ILE A 231 28.64 -18.38 -20.79
CA ILE A 231 29.17 -17.12 -20.26
C ILE A 231 30.40 -17.37 -19.38
N PHE A 232 30.34 -18.37 -18.49
CA PHE A 232 31.47 -18.72 -17.64
C PHE A 232 32.69 -19.21 -18.43
N LYS A 233 32.47 -20.00 -19.48
CA LYS A 233 33.53 -20.43 -20.41
C LYS A 233 34.19 -19.24 -21.11
N ASP A 234 33.41 -18.24 -21.51
CA ASP A 234 33.88 -17.08 -22.24
C ASP A 234 34.56 -16.02 -21.33
N MET A 235 34.23 -16.00 -20.04
CA MET A 235 34.80 -15.07 -19.04
C MET A 235 36.27 -15.35 -18.66
N ALA A 236 36.80 -16.55 -18.91
CA ALA A 236 38.16 -16.90 -18.50
C ALA A 236 39.12 -17.08 -19.70
N PRO A 237 40.17 -16.25 -19.84
CA PRO A 237 41.38 -16.73 -20.51
C PRO A 237 41.99 -17.76 -19.57
N ARG A 238 41.73 -19.05 -19.84
CA ARG A 238 42.38 -20.14 -19.10
C ARG A 238 43.88 -19.90 -19.13
N ARG A 239 44.48 -19.52 -17.98
CA ARG A 239 45.92 -19.69 -17.79
C ARG A 239 46.15 -21.19 -17.85
N MET A 240 46.49 -21.71 -19.03
CA MET A 240 47.14 -23.00 -19.13
C MET A 240 48.46 -22.84 -18.39
N LEU A 241 48.51 -23.33 -17.16
CA LEU A 241 49.77 -23.64 -16.50
C LEU A 241 50.32 -24.84 -17.27
N LEU A 242 51.14 -24.54 -18.27
CA LEU A 242 52.08 -25.48 -18.88
C LEU A 242 53.26 -25.69 -17.93
#